data_AF-A0A9P0Q1A0-F1
#
_entry.id   AF-A0A9P0Q1A0-F1
#
_cell.length_a   1.000
_cell.length_b   1.000
_cell.length_c   1.000
_cell.angle_alpha   90.00
_cell.angle_beta   90.00
_cell.angle_gamma   90.00
#
_symmetry.space_group_name_H-M   'P 1'
#
loop_
_entity.id
_entity.type
_entity.pdbx_description
1 polymer ?
#
loop_
_entity_poly.entity_id
_entity_poly.type
_entity_poly.pdbx_seq_one_letter_code
_entity_poly.pdbx_strand_id
1 'polypeptide(L)'
;MYYGLSNYYQNHRRYVKSRDDNQLLGNLDAEPSRDCMPFDYVNDSNTKKPIAPCGAIANSMFSDVLTLQQESEEKLIPVPLLRTGIAWDSDKKIKFRNPKGDLQQAFANFAKPKAWKLNIWELDKENPDNNGFQNEDLIVWMRTAALPTFRKLYRRIDHSKEGFVQGLRKGDYVLTIEYNYDVSTFDGSKKMILSTTSLLGGKNPFLGIAYIVVGCLCLVLGIVLLFIHIKCGKSSSEMINVNPRTPYQ
;
A
#
# COMPACT_ATOMS: atom_id res chain seq x y z
N MET A 1 0.95 -11.59 3.06
CA MET A 1 2.33 -11.30 3.46
C MET A 1 2.69 -9.89 3.03
N TYR A 2 3.16 -9.05 3.95
CA TYR A 2 3.53 -7.66 3.69
C TYR A 2 5.01 -7.44 4.03
N TYR A 3 5.67 -6.53 3.32
CA TYR A 3 6.86 -5.88 3.85
C TYR A 3 6.47 -4.53 4.45
N GLY A 4 7.18 -4.12 5.49
CA GLY A 4 7.01 -2.85 6.15
C GLY A 4 8.32 -2.09 6.23
N LEU A 5 8.24 -0.79 5.99
CA LEU A 5 9.36 0.15 6.11
C LEU A 5 9.00 1.17 7.18
N SER A 6 9.99 1.56 7.99
CA SER A 6 9.89 2.70 8.90
C SER A 6 10.94 3.75 8.56
N ASN A 7 10.69 4.98 9.01
CA ASN A 7 11.55 6.13 8.71
C ASN A 7 11.73 6.38 7.20
N TYR A 8 10.70 6.08 6.40
CA TYR A 8 10.73 6.20 4.95
C TYR A 8 9.61 7.12 4.45
N TYR A 9 9.95 8.33 4.00
CA TYR A 9 8.99 9.40 3.73
C TYR A 9 8.49 9.42 2.28
N GLN A 10 7.64 8.45 1.90
CA GLN A 10 6.99 8.45 0.56
C GLN A 10 6.04 9.65 0.34
N ASN A 11 5.61 10.31 1.41
CA ASN A 11 4.67 11.43 1.37
C ASN A 11 5.36 12.79 1.14
N HIS A 12 6.68 12.84 1.00
CA HIS A 12 7.37 14.09 0.70
C HIS A 12 6.94 14.63 -0.67
N ARG A 13 6.56 15.92 -0.74
CA ARG A 13 5.96 16.53 -1.96
C ARG A 13 6.76 16.26 -3.23
N ARG A 14 8.08 16.43 -3.19
CA ARG A 14 8.95 16.20 -4.37
C ARG A 14 9.02 14.72 -4.75
N TYR A 15 8.95 13.81 -3.76
CA TYR A 15 8.95 12.37 -4.01
C TYR A 15 7.64 11.95 -4.67
N VAL A 16 6.49 12.37 -4.12
CA VAL A 16 5.15 12.06 -4.65
C VAL A 16 4.96 12.57 -6.08
N LYS A 17 5.49 13.77 -6.39
CA LYS A 17 5.40 14.35 -7.72
C LYS A 17 6.30 13.63 -8.74
N SER A 18 7.37 12.97 -8.31
CA SER A 18 8.42 12.48 -9.19
C SER A 18 8.06 11.16 -9.87
N ARG A 19 7.23 11.27 -10.91
CA ARG A 19 6.78 10.21 -11.82
C ARG A 19 6.20 10.82 -13.10
N ASP A 20 6.02 10.00 -14.13
CA ASP A 20 5.34 10.37 -15.36
C ASP A 20 4.14 9.43 -15.60
N ASP A 21 2.93 9.95 -15.39
CA ASP A 21 1.71 9.17 -15.51
C ASP A 21 1.39 8.80 -16.98
N ASN A 22 1.84 9.58 -17.98
CA ASN A 22 1.69 9.22 -19.40
C ASN A 22 2.60 8.05 -19.76
N GLN A 23 3.84 8.08 -19.27
CA GLN A 23 4.78 6.97 -19.45
C GLN A 23 4.23 5.68 -18.83
N LEU A 24 3.67 5.74 -17.62
CA LEU A 24 3.07 4.59 -16.93
C LEU A 24 1.81 4.05 -17.64
N LEU A 25 1.16 4.86 -18.47
CA LEU A 25 0.09 4.44 -19.38
C LEU A 25 0.59 3.81 -20.69
N GLY A 26 1.91 3.62 -20.83
CA GLY A 26 2.52 2.98 -22.00
C GLY A 26 2.79 3.94 -23.16
N ASN A 27 2.58 5.25 -22.97
CA ASN A 27 2.92 6.27 -23.95
C ASN A 27 4.39 6.67 -23.74
N LEU A 28 5.26 6.06 -24.53
CA LEU A 28 6.71 6.21 -24.40
C LEU A 28 7.21 7.40 -25.24
N ASP A 29 7.34 8.54 -24.58
CA ASP A 29 7.96 9.73 -25.17
C ASP A 29 9.47 9.79 -24.85
N ALA A 30 10.26 10.34 -25.79
CA ALA A 30 11.70 10.56 -25.58
C ALA A 30 11.99 11.65 -24.53
N GLU A 31 11.01 12.52 -24.28
CA GLU A 31 11.06 13.56 -23.26
C GLU A 31 10.07 13.26 -22.13
N PRO A 32 10.48 12.53 -21.08
CA PRO A 32 9.65 12.32 -19.91
C PRO A 32 9.31 13.64 -19.19
N SER A 33 8.26 13.61 -18.37
CA SER A 33 7.84 14.74 -17.56
C SER A 33 8.99 15.34 -16.75
N ARG A 34 9.05 16.68 -16.70
CA ARG A 34 9.98 17.45 -15.87
C ARG A 34 9.87 17.13 -14.38
N ASP A 35 8.75 16.58 -13.95
CA ASP A 35 8.56 16.14 -12.57
C ASP A 35 9.44 14.95 -12.19
N CYS A 36 9.89 14.16 -13.17
CA CYS A 36 10.82 13.05 -12.94
C CYS A 36 12.25 13.49 -12.57
N MET A 37 12.63 14.77 -12.73
CA MET A 37 13.97 15.24 -12.39
C MET A 37 14.34 14.92 -10.92
N PRO A 38 15.57 14.45 -10.63
CA PRO A 38 16.70 14.18 -11.53
C PRO A 38 16.79 12.72 -12.05
N PHE A 39 15.68 11.99 -12.02
CA PHE A 39 15.54 10.58 -12.42
C PHE A 39 14.80 10.43 -13.76
N ASP A 40 14.94 11.42 -14.62
CA ASP A 40 14.39 11.50 -15.96
C ASP A 40 15.33 10.90 -17.01
N TYR A 41 16.65 11.07 -16.84
CA TYR A 41 17.66 10.57 -17.78
C TYR A 41 18.88 9.90 -17.12
N VAL A 42 19.55 9.06 -17.89
CA VAL A 42 20.92 8.58 -17.65
C VAL A 42 21.82 9.13 -18.75
N ASN A 43 22.99 9.62 -18.36
CA ASN A 43 24.06 9.97 -19.30
C ASN A 43 24.84 8.70 -19.59
N ASP A 44 24.68 8.13 -20.77
CA ASP A 44 25.46 6.98 -21.23
C ASP A 44 26.31 7.42 -22.42
N SER A 45 27.63 7.40 -22.27
CA SER A 45 28.57 7.52 -23.39
C SER A 45 28.31 8.74 -24.32
N ASN A 46 28.10 9.93 -23.72
CA ASN A 46 27.71 11.20 -24.40
C ASN A 46 26.30 11.24 -25.03
N THR A 47 25.46 10.23 -24.82
CA THR A 47 24.06 10.22 -25.21
C THR A 47 23.14 10.30 -23.99
N LYS A 48 22.10 11.12 -24.08
CA LYS A 48 21.11 11.34 -23.03
C LYS A 48 19.95 10.36 -23.24
N LYS A 49 19.92 9.26 -22.47
CA LYS A 49 18.90 8.21 -22.61
C LYS A 49 17.78 8.41 -21.59
N PRO A 50 16.49 8.48 -22.00
CA PRO A 50 15.37 8.62 -21.08
C PRO A 50 15.19 7.34 -20.24
N ILE A 51 14.79 7.50 -18.98
CA ILE A 51 14.54 6.38 -18.07
C ILE A 51 13.08 5.93 -18.18
N ALA A 52 12.85 4.61 -18.19
CA ALA A 52 11.52 4.02 -18.05
C ALA A 52 11.53 2.89 -17.00
N PRO A 53 10.76 2.99 -15.90
CA PRO A 53 9.95 4.14 -15.48
C PRO A 53 10.81 5.28 -14.89
N CYS A 54 10.55 6.53 -15.26
CA CYS A 54 11.25 7.67 -14.67
C CYS A 54 10.74 8.03 -13.28
N GLY A 55 11.56 8.77 -12.54
CA GLY A 55 11.17 9.40 -11.27
C GLY A 55 11.68 8.70 -10.01
N ALA A 56 11.67 9.45 -8.91
CA ALA A 56 12.21 9.01 -7.62
C ALA A 56 11.45 7.81 -7.04
N ILE A 57 10.13 7.75 -7.27
CA ILE A 57 9.28 6.67 -6.77
C ILE A 57 9.72 5.36 -7.40
N ALA A 58 9.78 5.28 -8.73
CA ALA A 58 10.19 4.09 -9.44
C ALA A 58 11.64 3.71 -9.13
N ASN A 59 12.55 4.69 -9.13
CA ASN A 59 13.97 4.43 -8.88
C ASN A 59 14.22 3.78 -7.51
N SER A 60 13.44 4.12 -6.49
CA SER A 60 13.62 3.60 -5.13
C SER A 60 12.79 2.35 -4.81
N MET A 61 12.36 1.59 -5.83
CA MET A 61 11.57 0.37 -5.67
C MET A 61 12.21 -0.65 -4.72
N PHE A 62 11.40 -1.16 -3.80
CA PHE A 62 11.80 -2.22 -2.87
C PHE A 62 12.26 -3.47 -3.65
N SER A 63 13.43 -4.00 -3.29
CA SER A 63 14.14 -5.02 -4.09
C SER A 63 14.55 -6.27 -3.32
N ASP A 64 14.26 -6.37 -2.00
CA ASP A 64 14.52 -7.63 -1.29
C ASP A 64 13.62 -8.75 -1.80
N VAL A 65 14.15 -9.97 -1.81
CA VAL A 65 13.37 -11.17 -2.11
C VAL A 65 13.10 -11.92 -0.81
N LEU A 66 11.81 -12.09 -0.50
CA LEU A 66 11.36 -12.78 0.70
C LEU A 66 10.75 -14.14 0.34
N THR A 67 11.33 -15.22 0.87
CA THR A 67 10.87 -16.60 0.64
C THR A 67 10.48 -17.24 1.96
N LEU A 68 9.30 -17.87 2.01
CA LEU A 68 8.77 -18.49 3.21
C LEU A 68 8.66 -20.00 3.02
N GLN A 69 9.19 -20.76 3.96
CA GLN A 69 9.14 -22.22 3.97
C GLN A 69 8.64 -22.71 5.32
N GLN A 70 7.82 -23.76 5.33
CA GLN A 70 7.41 -24.45 6.54
C GLN A 70 8.44 -25.53 6.88
N GLU A 71 8.82 -25.60 8.15
CA GLU A 71 9.67 -26.65 8.67
C GLU A 71 8.80 -27.83 9.14
N SER A 72 9.07 -29.03 8.62
CA SER A 72 8.34 -30.26 8.96
C SER A 72 9.27 -31.47 8.91
N GLU A 73 9.52 -32.10 10.06
CA GLU A 73 10.25 -33.40 10.19
C GLU A 73 11.45 -33.51 9.22
N GLU A 74 12.39 -32.56 9.33
CA GLU A 74 13.64 -32.44 8.53
C GLU A 74 13.48 -32.02 7.06
N LYS A 75 12.28 -31.63 6.62
CA LYS A 75 12.04 -31.06 5.27
C LYS A 75 11.55 -29.62 5.34
N LEU A 76 12.05 -28.81 4.41
CA LEU A 76 11.57 -27.45 4.16
C LEU A 76 10.56 -27.48 3.02
N ILE A 77 9.28 -27.29 3.36
CA ILE A 77 8.19 -27.27 2.39
C ILE A 77 7.95 -25.81 1.98
N PRO A 78 8.07 -25.46 0.69
CA PRO A 78 7.83 -24.09 0.24
C PRO A 78 6.37 -23.68 0.45
N VAL A 79 6.15 -22.51 1.05
CA VAL A 79 4.81 -21.93 1.12
C VAL A 79 4.47 -21.36 -0.27
N PRO A 80 3.32 -21.72 -0.86
CA PRO A 80 2.95 -21.23 -2.18
C PRO A 80 2.54 -19.76 -2.08
N LEU A 81 3.39 -18.88 -2.62
CA LEU A 81 3.22 -17.43 -2.57
C LEU A 81 2.87 -16.89 -3.97
N LEU A 82 1.67 -16.33 -4.11
CA LEU A 82 1.22 -15.67 -5.33
C LEU A 82 1.83 -14.27 -5.46
N ARG A 83 2.36 -13.98 -6.65
CA ARG A 83 2.85 -12.66 -7.06
C ARG A 83 1.75 -11.77 -7.65
N THR A 84 0.62 -12.35 -8.02
CA THR A 84 -0.52 -11.68 -8.67
C THR A 84 -1.71 -11.52 -7.72
N GLY A 85 -2.66 -10.65 -8.08
CA GLY A 85 -3.81 -10.33 -7.25
C GLY A 85 -3.44 -9.59 -5.96
N ILE A 86 -2.35 -8.82 -5.98
CA ILE A 86 -1.85 -7.95 -4.90
C ILE A 86 -2.10 -6.47 -5.21
N ALA A 87 -2.16 -6.09 -6.48
CA ALA A 87 -2.54 -4.75 -6.90
C ALA A 87 -4.07 -4.63 -7.03
N TRP A 88 -4.57 -3.40 -7.09
CA TRP A 88 -5.99 -3.17 -7.33
C TRP A 88 -6.30 -3.28 -8.83
N ASP A 89 -7.41 -3.91 -9.15
CA ASP A 89 -7.84 -4.10 -10.55
C ASP A 89 -7.93 -2.78 -11.32
N SER A 90 -8.39 -1.72 -10.68
CA SER A 90 -8.46 -0.39 -11.30
C SER A 90 -7.09 0.17 -11.65
N ASP A 91 -6.08 -0.03 -10.81
CA ASP A 91 -4.73 0.41 -11.13
C ASP A 91 -4.17 -0.42 -12.29
N LYS A 92 -4.32 -1.75 -12.24
CA LYS A 92 -3.80 -2.67 -13.28
C LYS A 92 -4.50 -2.51 -14.64
N LYS A 93 -5.78 -2.15 -14.66
CA LYS A 93 -6.60 -2.02 -15.88
C LYS A 93 -6.67 -0.60 -16.41
N ILE A 94 -6.47 0.44 -15.60
CA ILE A 94 -6.71 1.83 -16.04
C ILE A 94 -5.44 2.66 -15.96
N LYS A 95 -4.69 2.59 -14.85
CA LYS A 95 -3.58 3.53 -14.60
C LYS A 95 -2.23 3.07 -15.11
N PHE A 96 -2.03 1.76 -15.21
CA PHE A 96 -0.77 1.17 -15.65
C PHE A 96 -1.01 0.32 -16.90
N ARG A 97 -0.30 0.62 -17.97
CA ARG A 97 -0.41 -0.08 -19.25
C ARG A 97 0.96 -0.23 -19.89
N ASN A 98 1.22 -1.43 -20.42
CA ASN A 98 2.40 -1.64 -21.23
C ASN A 98 2.22 -1.00 -22.61
N PRO A 99 3.32 -0.56 -23.25
CA PRO A 99 3.30 -0.21 -24.66
C PRO A 99 2.85 -1.42 -25.50
N LYS A 100 2.28 -1.15 -26.68
CA LYS A 100 1.86 -2.22 -27.60
C LYS A 100 3.07 -2.94 -28.19
N GLY A 101 2.96 -4.25 -28.37
CA GLY A 101 4.00 -5.07 -28.99
C GLY A 101 4.93 -5.73 -27.97
N ASP A 102 6.13 -6.11 -28.43
CA ASP A 102 7.14 -6.73 -27.57
C ASP A 102 7.77 -5.70 -26.63
N LEU A 103 7.88 -6.05 -25.34
CA LEU A 103 8.39 -5.13 -24.33
C LEU A 103 9.86 -4.81 -24.54
N GLN A 104 10.69 -5.77 -24.95
CA GLN A 104 12.12 -5.52 -25.12
C GLN A 104 12.37 -4.52 -26.24
N GLN A 105 11.64 -4.67 -27.35
CA GLN A 105 11.69 -3.72 -28.46
C GLN A 105 11.14 -2.35 -28.06
N ALA A 106 9.99 -2.30 -27.38
CA ALA A 106 9.37 -1.04 -26.98
C ALA A 106 10.27 -0.21 -26.05
N PHE A 107 11.02 -0.86 -25.15
CA PHE A 107 11.90 -0.20 -24.20
C PHE A 107 13.37 -0.12 -24.65
N ALA A 108 13.73 -0.56 -25.87
CA ALA A 108 15.12 -0.59 -26.34
C ALA A 108 15.84 0.77 -26.24
N ASN A 109 15.12 1.85 -26.53
CA ASN A 109 15.61 3.22 -26.47
C ASN A 109 15.52 3.87 -25.08
N PHE A 110 15.10 3.12 -24.06
CA PHE A 110 15.02 3.58 -22.68
C PHE A 110 16.08 2.92 -21.80
N ALA A 111 16.50 3.63 -20.75
CA ALA A 111 17.33 3.09 -19.68
C ALA A 111 16.44 2.60 -18.54
N LYS A 112 16.88 1.58 -17.82
CA LYS A 112 16.30 1.22 -16.52
C LYS A 112 16.63 2.29 -15.46
N PRO A 113 15.85 2.39 -14.38
CA PRO A 113 16.19 3.29 -13.27
C PRO A 113 17.56 2.97 -12.68
N LYS A 114 18.23 4.00 -12.15
CA LYS A 114 19.64 3.93 -11.71
C LYS A 114 19.88 2.88 -10.62
N ALA A 115 18.94 2.70 -9.70
CA ALA A 115 19.07 1.72 -8.62
C ALA A 115 18.53 0.31 -8.98
N TRP A 116 18.02 0.11 -10.20
CA TRP A 116 17.47 -1.18 -10.61
C TRP A 116 18.56 -2.11 -11.12
N LYS A 117 18.55 -3.36 -10.65
CA LYS A 117 19.38 -4.44 -11.19
C LYS A 117 18.78 -5.01 -12.48
N LEU A 118 17.47 -5.20 -12.51
CA LEU A 118 16.72 -5.79 -13.62
C LEU A 118 16.12 -4.72 -14.53
N ASN A 119 15.89 -5.06 -15.80
CA ASN A 119 15.10 -4.21 -16.67
C ASN A 119 13.59 -4.36 -16.38
N ILE A 120 12.79 -3.43 -16.89
CA ILE A 120 11.35 -3.42 -16.63
C ILE A 120 10.62 -4.64 -17.22
N TRP A 121 11.11 -5.20 -18.32
CA TRP A 121 10.61 -6.42 -18.95
C TRP A 121 11.20 -7.70 -18.32
N GLU A 122 11.94 -7.59 -17.23
CA GLU A 122 12.54 -8.72 -16.51
C GLU A 122 11.99 -8.89 -15.09
N LEU A 123 11.01 -8.08 -14.69
CA LEU A 123 10.45 -8.09 -13.33
C LEU A 123 9.70 -9.39 -13.01
N ASP A 124 9.07 -9.99 -14.02
CA ASP A 124 8.46 -11.31 -13.94
C ASP A 124 8.65 -12.07 -15.26
N LYS A 125 9.61 -13.01 -15.27
CA LYS A 125 9.93 -13.84 -16.45
C LYS A 125 8.99 -15.05 -16.59
N GLU A 126 8.27 -15.40 -15.53
CA GLU A 126 7.38 -16.56 -15.50
C GLU A 126 5.99 -16.20 -16.02
N ASN A 127 5.55 -14.97 -15.77
CA ASN A 127 4.22 -14.50 -16.17
C ASN A 127 4.28 -13.21 -17.00
N PRO A 128 4.06 -13.30 -18.33
CA PRO A 128 4.01 -12.13 -19.21
C PRO A 128 2.97 -11.08 -18.82
N ASP A 129 1.82 -11.48 -18.25
CA ASP A 129 0.74 -10.59 -17.82
C ASP A 129 1.07 -9.82 -16.51
N ASN A 130 2.19 -10.16 -15.87
CA ASN A 130 2.69 -9.53 -14.65
C ASN A 130 4.06 -8.87 -14.88
N ASN A 131 4.32 -8.37 -16.09
CA ASN A 131 5.61 -7.80 -16.47
C ASN A 131 5.46 -6.37 -17.02
N GLY A 132 6.57 -5.65 -17.17
CA GLY A 132 6.55 -4.25 -17.60
C GLY A 132 5.95 -3.30 -16.56
N PHE A 133 5.28 -2.24 -17.00
CA PHE A 133 4.52 -1.33 -16.14
C PHE A 133 3.34 -1.99 -15.43
N GLN A 134 2.87 -3.14 -15.95
CA GLN A 134 1.75 -3.88 -15.37
C GLN A 134 2.18 -4.91 -14.29
N ASN A 135 3.47 -4.97 -13.97
CA ASN A 135 3.97 -5.76 -12.86
C ASN A 135 3.35 -5.28 -11.53
N GLU A 136 2.72 -6.20 -10.80
CA GLU A 136 1.96 -5.83 -9.60
C GLU A 136 2.84 -5.39 -8.42
N ASP A 137 4.08 -5.88 -8.32
CA ASP A 137 5.04 -5.39 -7.32
C ASP A 137 5.37 -3.91 -7.56
N LEU A 138 5.59 -3.53 -8.83
CA LEU A 138 5.78 -2.14 -9.23
C LEU A 138 4.54 -1.29 -8.91
N ILE A 139 3.34 -1.73 -9.30
CA ILE A 139 2.09 -1.00 -9.05
C ILE A 139 1.87 -0.75 -7.55
N VAL A 140 2.07 -1.79 -6.72
CA VAL A 140 1.96 -1.67 -5.27
C VAL A 140 2.98 -0.67 -4.71
N TRP A 141 4.20 -0.66 -5.24
CA TRP A 141 5.22 0.30 -4.84
C TRP A 141 4.86 1.73 -5.22
N MET A 142 4.43 1.96 -6.47
CA MET A 142 4.11 3.27 -7.04
C MET A 142 2.96 3.99 -6.32
N ARG A 143 2.10 3.26 -5.61
CA ARG A 143 1.14 3.87 -4.69
C ARG A 143 1.81 4.40 -3.43
N THR A 144 2.07 5.70 -3.37
CA THR A 144 2.74 6.34 -2.24
C THR A 144 1.98 6.15 -0.93
N ALA A 145 2.71 5.83 0.14
CA ALA A 145 2.17 5.76 1.49
C ALA A 145 2.01 7.16 2.10
N ALA A 146 0.95 7.34 2.90
CA ALA A 146 0.65 8.62 3.54
C ALA A 146 1.53 8.92 4.77
N LEU A 147 2.13 7.89 5.39
CA LEU A 147 2.89 7.97 6.63
C LEU A 147 4.30 7.38 6.44
N PRO A 148 5.30 7.81 7.24
CA PRO A 148 6.69 7.36 7.13
C PRO A 148 6.92 5.91 7.59
N THR A 149 5.98 5.37 8.35
CA THR A 149 5.94 3.94 8.69
C THR A 149 4.73 3.34 7.99
N PHE A 150 4.99 2.42 7.08
CA PHE A 150 3.94 1.82 6.25
C PHE A 150 4.23 0.34 6.00
N ARG A 151 3.23 -0.34 5.46
CA ARG A 151 3.36 -1.69 4.92
C ARG A 151 2.75 -1.76 3.54
N LYS A 152 3.32 -2.59 2.67
CA LYS A 152 2.84 -2.84 1.32
C LYS A 152 2.67 -4.35 1.13
N LEU A 153 1.62 -4.72 0.40
CA LEU A 153 1.32 -6.13 0.15
C LEU A 153 2.41 -6.71 -0.75
N TYR A 154 3.04 -7.78 -0.31
CA TYR A 154 4.10 -8.44 -1.07
C TYR A 154 3.53 -9.67 -1.77
N ARG A 155 3.02 -10.64 -1.00
CA ARG A 155 2.50 -11.89 -1.54
C ARG A 155 1.21 -12.29 -0.85
N ARG A 156 0.40 -13.07 -1.55
CA ARG A 156 -0.75 -13.78 -0.98
C ARG A 156 -0.41 -15.26 -0.93
N ILE A 157 -0.90 -15.95 0.09
CA ILE A 157 -0.76 -17.40 0.16
C ILE A 157 -1.78 -18.00 -0.80
N ASP A 158 -1.35 -18.95 -1.61
CA ASP A 158 -2.23 -19.69 -2.50
C ASP A 158 -3.04 -20.72 -1.71
N HIS A 159 -4.29 -20.38 -1.40
CA HIS A 159 -5.22 -21.27 -0.70
C HIS A 159 -5.79 -22.38 -1.60
N SER A 160 -5.48 -22.40 -2.90
CA SER A 160 -5.86 -23.52 -3.79
C SER A 160 -4.97 -24.75 -3.62
N LYS A 161 -3.77 -24.58 -3.05
CA LYS A 161 -2.80 -25.66 -2.86
C LYS A 161 -3.14 -26.51 -1.65
N GLU A 162 -2.97 -27.82 -1.82
CA GLU A 162 -3.10 -28.79 -0.73
C GLU A 162 -2.19 -28.39 0.44
N GLY A 163 -2.72 -28.50 1.65
CA GLY A 163 -2.03 -28.10 2.86
C GLY A 163 -2.23 -26.65 3.30
N PHE A 164 -2.61 -25.75 2.39
CA PHE A 164 -2.75 -24.31 2.65
C PHE A 164 -4.18 -23.76 2.50
N VAL A 165 -5.16 -24.64 2.26
CA VAL A 165 -6.58 -24.27 2.09
C VAL A 165 -7.13 -23.44 3.26
N GLN A 166 -6.78 -23.82 4.50
CA GLN A 166 -7.17 -23.11 5.72
C GLN A 166 -6.11 -22.09 6.19
N GLY A 167 -5.12 -21.80 5.35
CA GLY A 167 -3.99 -20.93 5.64
C GLY A 167 -2.77 -21.66 6.17
N LEU A 168 -1.90 -20.91 6.85
CA LEU A 168 -0.66 -21.45 7.42
C LEU A 168 -1.00 -22.36 8.61
N ARG A 169 -0.53 -23.60 8.57
CA ARG A 169 -0.64 -24.53 9.69
C ARG A 169 0.23 -24.06 10.85
N LYS A 170 -0.15 -24.41 12.07
CA LYS A 170 0.70 -24.20 13.26
C LYS A 170 1.99 -24.99 13.08
N GLY A 171 3.13 -24.35 13.32
CA GLY A 171 4.45 -24.95 13.21
C GLY A 171 5.50 -23.87 13.01
N ASP A 172 6.74 -24.31 12.84
CA ASP A 172 7.87 -23.43 12.62
C ASP A 172 8.02 -23.12 11.12
N TYR A 173 8.45 -21.88 10.84
CA TYR A 173 8.63 -21.38 9.50
C TYR A 173 9.98 -20.68 9.39
N VAL A 174 10.66 -20.94 8.28
CA VAL A 174 11.92 -20.30 7.92
C VAL A 174 11.63 -19.20 6.90
N LEU A 175 12.04 -17.98 7.22
CA LEU A 175 12.02 -16.84 6.31
C LEU A 175 13.44 -16.61 5.79
N THR A 176 13.64 -16.84 4.49
CA THR A 176 14.89 -16.54 3.79
C THR A 176 14.75 -15.18 3.11
N ILE A 177 15.74 -14.30 3.30
CA ILE A 177 15.74 -12.94 2.77
C ILE A 177 16.99 -12.72 1.93
N GLU A 178 16.81 -12.41 0.65
CA GLU A 178 17.87 -11.82 -0.17
C GLU A 178 17.87 -10.31 0.06
N TYR A 179 18.86 -9.84 0.82
CA TYR A 179 18.91 -8.46 1.31
C TYR A 179 19.53 -7.53 0.25
N ASN A 180 18.68 -6.90 -0.56
CA ASN A 180 19.08 -6.03 -1.68
C ASN A 180 18.77 -4.55 -1.43
N TYR A 181 17.96 -4.23 -0.41
CA TYR A 181 17.45 -2.89 -0.15
C TYR A 181 18.02 -2.34 1.18
N ASP A 182 19.10 -1.57 1.11
CA ASP A 182 19.70 -0.99 2.30
C ASP A 182 18.88 0.18 2.86
N VAL A 183 18.63 0.15 4.16
CA VAL A 183 17.89 1.17 4.91
C VAL A 183 18.71 1.80 6.04
N SER A 184 19.92 1.30 6.28
CA SER A 184 20.78 1.74 7.38
C SER A 184 21.26 3.18 7.20
N THR A 185 21.46 3.60 5.95
CA THR A 185 21.93 4.96 5.59
C THR A 185 21.01 6.10 6.03
N PHE A 186 19.76 5.81 6.36
CA PHE A 186 18.78 6.79 6.83
C PHE A 186 18.07 6.36 8.12
N ASP A 187 18.71 5.49 8.93
CA ASP A 187 18.13 4.95 10.17
C ASP A 187 16.72 4.36 9.96
N GLY A 188 16.51 3.69 8.83
CA GLY A 188 15.28 2.97 8.52
C GLY A 188 15.27 1.58 9.14
N SER A 189 14.07 1.00 9.27
CA SER A 189 13.92 -0.42 9.61
C SER A 189 13.02 -1.13 8.62
N LYS A 190 13.29 -2.43 8.42
CA LYS A 190 12.49 -3.33 7.59
C LYS A 190 11.85 -4.39 8.48
N LYS A 191 10.61 -4.76 8.15
CA LYS A 191 9.91 -5.88 8.79
C LYS A 191 9.09 -6.65 7.78
N MET A 192 8.96 -7.95 8.01
CA MET A 192 7.99 -8.80 7.31
C MET A 192 6.79 -9.01 8.22
N ILE A 193 5.58 -8.94 7.65
CA ILE A 193 4.33 -9.06 8.41
C ILE A 193 3.44 -10.11 7.75
N LEU A 194 3.10 -11.15 8.50
CA LEU A 194 2.02 -12.08 8.19
C LEU A 194 0.76 -11.65 8.92
N SER A 195 -0.35 -11.57 8.19
CA SER A 195 -1.65 -11.17 8.73
C SER A 195 -2.74 -11.80 7.88
N THR A 196 -3.80 -12.23 8.53
CA THR A 196 -5.10 -12.47 7.89
C THR A 196 -5.87 -11.16 7.79
N THR A 197 -6.87 -11.12 6.91
CA THR A 197 -7.79 -9.99 6.74
C THR A 197 -9.19 -10.41 7.15
N SER A 198 -9.89 -9.55 7.87
CA SER A 198 -11.34 -9.64 8.09
C SER A 198 -12.08 -8.68 7.15
N LEU A 199 -13.40 -8.62 7.25
CA LEU A 199 -14.24 -7.71 6.46
C LEU A 199 -13.80 -6.24 6.59
N LEU A 200 -13.32 -5.83 7.77
CA LEU A 200 -12.86 -4.46 8.05
C LEU A 200 -11.35 -4.27 7.80
N GLY A 201 -10.70 -5.24 7.14
CA GLY A 201 -9.28 -5.21 6.81
C GLY A 201 -8.40 -5.94 7.83
N GLY A 202 -7.21 -5.40 8.09
CA GLY A 202 -6.26 -6.01 9.03
C GLY A 202 -6.57 -5.67 10.49
N LYS A 203 -5.78 -6.22 11.42
CA LYS A 203 -5.87 -5.92 12.86
C LYS A 203 -5.71 -4.43 13.14
N ASN A 204 -6.80 -3.76 13.52
CA ASN A 204 -6.81 -2.39 14.00
C ASN A 204 -7.93 -2.19 15.04
N PRO A 205 -7.60 -2.16 16.35
CA PRO A 205 -8.60 -2.01 17.40
C PRO A 205 -9.12 -0.57 17.56
N PHE A 206 -8.46 0.42 16.93
CA PHE A 206 -8.77 1.84 17.13
C PHE A 206 -10.24 2.16 16.86
N LEU A 207 -10.79 1.67 15.75
CA LEU A 207 -12.17 1.96 15.37
C LEU A 207 -13.15 1.42 16.43
N GLY A 208 -12.96 0.18 16.89
CA GLY A 208 -13.80 -0.41 17.94
C GLY A 208 -13.70 0.35 19.26
N ILE A 209 -12.50 0.71 19.68
CA ILE A 209 -12.27 1.52 20.90
C ILE A 209 -12.95 2.88 20.76
N ALA A 210 -12.81 3.56 19.62
CA ALA A 210 -13.41 4.86 19.37
C ALA A 210 -14.95 4.80 19.47
N TYR A 211 -15.59 3.79 18.86
CA TYR A 211 -17.04 3.60 18.97
C TYR A 211 -17.49 3.35 20.40
N ILE A 212 -16.77 2.53 21.18
CA ILE A 212 -17.10 2.28 22.59
C ILE A 212 -17.01 3.56 23.39
N VAL A 213 -15.91 4.32 23.25
CA VAL A 213 -15.68 5.58 23.98
C VAL A 213 -16.78 6.61 23.66
N VAL A 214 -17.05 6.84 22.37
CA VAL A 214 -18.10 7.79 21.95
C VAL A 214 -19.48 7.32 22.41
N GLY A 215 -19.77 6.02 22.31
CA GLY A 215 -21.02 5.43 22.81
C GLY A 215 -21.21 5.63 24.31
N CYS A 216 -20.18 5.40 25.11
CA CYS A 216 -20.20 5.65 26.55
C CYS A 216 -20.42 7.13 26.88
N LEU A 217 -19.75 8.04 26.18
CA LEU A 217 -19.95 9.49 26.36
C LEU A 217 -21.40 9.90 26.05
N CYS A 218 -21.97 9.42 24.95
CA CYS A 218 -23.36 9.68 24.58
C CYS A 218 -24.35 9.12 25.61
N LEU A 219 -24.08 7.92 26.16
CA LEU A 219 -24.93 7.31 27.17
C LEU A 219 -24.90 8.11 28.49
N VAL A 220 -23.72 8.53 28.94
CA VAL A 220 -23.58 9.38 30.13
C VAL A 220 -24.29 10.71 29.94
N LEU A 221 -24.09 11.38 28.80
CA LEU A 221 -24.81 12.61 28.46
C LEU A 221 -26.32 12.38 28.42
N GLY A 222 -26.78 11.27 27.85
CA GLY A 222 -28.18 10.87 27.84
C GLY A 222 -28.77 10.70 29.24
N ILE A 223 -28.05 10.04 30.15
CA ILE A 223 -28.49 9.88 31.56
C ILE A 223 -28.54 11.23 32.27
N VAL A 224 -27.54 12.08 32.09
CA VAL A 224 -27.50 13.43 32.70
C VAL A 224 -28.66 14.28 32.20
N LEU A 225 -28.90 14.31 30.89
CA LEU A 225 -30.03 15.04 30.30
C LEU A 225 -31.37 14.46 30.74
N LEU A 226 -31.51 13.13 30.85
CA LEU A 226 -32.70 12.49 31.38
C LEU A 226 -32.96 12.88 32.84
N PHE A 227 -31.92 12.89 33.67
CA PHE A 227 -32.02 13.31 35.07
C PHE A 227 -32.44 14.79 35.18
N ILE A 228 -31.81 15.67 34.39
CA ILE A 228 -32.19 17.09 34.30
C ILE A 228 -33.64 17.22 33.83
N HIS A 229 -34.08 16.45 32.84
CA HIS A 229 -35.45 16.49 32.35
C HIS A 229 -36.46 16.04 33.42
N ILE A 230 -36.15 15.00 34.20
CA ILE A 230 -37.03 14.54 35.28
C ILE A 230 -37.07 15.54 36.44
N LYS A 231 -35.96 16.21 36.77
CA LYS A 231 -35.86 17.12 37.93
C LYS A 231 -36.22 18.57 37.64
N CYS A 232 -35.87 19.07 36.47
CA CYS A 232 -36.02 20.46 36.06
C CYS A 232 -36.92 20.63 34.82
N GLY A 233 -37.44 19.53 34.27
CA GLY A 233 -38.44 19.58 33.21
C GLY A 233 -39.73 20.18 33.75
N LYS A 234 -40.04 21.39 33.29
CA LYS A 234 -41.38 21.96 33.46
C LYS A 234 -42.37 21.12 32.68
N SER A 235 -43.53 20.84 33.28
CA SER A 235 -44.60 20.17 32.54
C SER A 235 -45.00 21.02 31.34
N SER A 236 -45.20 20.42 30.16
CA SER A 236 -45.78 21.14 29.02
C SER A 236 -47.11 21.81 29.39
N SER A 237 -47.82 21.29 30.40
CA SER A 237 -49.04 21.89 30.96
C SER A 237 -48.79 23.19 31.75
N GLU A 238 -47.62 23.37 32.38
CA GLU A 238 -47.25 24.65 33.04
C GLU A 238 -46.91 25.74 32.03
N MET A 239 -46.32 25.38 30.88
CA MET A 239 -46.05 26.34 29.79
C MET A 239 -47.31 26.76 29.02
N ILE A 240 -48.37 25.95 29.04
CA ILE A 240 -49.66 26.24 28.38
C ILE A 240 -50.61 27.05 29.31
N ASN A 241 -50.43 26.99 30.63
CA ASN A 241 -51.23 27.74 31.62
C ASN A 241 -50.80 29.22 31.74
N VAL A 242 -50.74 29.93 30.61
CA VAL A 242 -50.58 31.39 30.58
C VAL A 242 -51.93 32.03 30.86
N ASN A 243 -52.18 32.39 32.11
CA ASN A 243 -53.37 33.14 32.53
C ASN A 243 -53.04 34.66 32.43
N PRO A 244 -53.97 35.57 32.05
CA PRO A 244 -53.75 37.03 31.97
C PRO A 244 -53.10 37.75 33.17
N ARG A 245 -52.88 37.07 34.30
CA ARG A 245 -52.14 37.57 35.47
C ARG A 245 -50.70 37.07 35.58
N THR A 246 -50.20 36.29 34.62
CA THR A 246 -48.80 35.85 34.64
C THR A 246 -47.89 37.05 34.31
N PRO A 247 -46.99 37.45 35.22
CA PRO A 247 -46.12 38.59 34.98
C PRO A 247 -45.10 38.21 33.90
N TYR A 248 -44.95 39.07 32.90
CA TYR A 248 -43.86 38.98 31.95
C TYR A 248 -42.56 39.30 32.70
N GLN A 249 -41.66 38.32 32.78
CA GLN A 249 -40.25 38.55 33.09
C GLN A 249 -39.45 38.55 31.79
#